data_AF-A0A959AHY2-F1
#
_entry.id   AF-A0A959AHY2-F1
#
_cell.length_a   1.000
_cell.length_b   1.000
_cell.length_c   1.000
_cell.angle_alpha   90.00
_cell.angle_beta   90.00
_cell.angle_gamma   90.00
#
_symmetry.space_group_name_H-M   'P 1'
#
loop_
_entity.id
_entity.type
_entity.pdbx_description
1 polymer ?
#
loop_
_entity_poly.entity_id
_entity_poly.type
_entity_poly.pdbx_seq_one_letter_code
_entity_poly.pdbx_strand_id
1 'polypeptide(L)'
;MHPTINKIIAVIAGVAIGVMLMNAIQTFSPFQPPPGVDYTSGDPPYLQWVRALPDKAWMIVLGSMLAGSLLGGFVTNKITPPANFPPLITGFVILFFGIVRYLAFASPAWMTYA
;
A
#
# COMPACT_ATOMS: atom_id res chain seq x y z
N MET A 1 -23.67 -15.00 -14.37
CA MET A 1 -23.36 -14.05 -13.28
C MET A 1 -23.63 -12.63 -13.78
N HIS A 2 -24.23 -11.77 -12.97
CA HIS A 2 -24.54 -10.39 -13.36
C HIS A 2 -23.24 -9.61 -13.68
N PRO A 3 -23.14 -8.84 -14.77
CA PRO A 3 -21.90 -8.16 -15.18
C PRO A 3 -21.33 -7.22 -14.11
N THR A 4 -22.18 -6.69 -13.22
CA THR A 4 -21.78 -5.89 -12.05
C THR A 4 -21.01 -6.70 -11.01
N ILE A 5 -21.40 -7.95 -10.76
CA ILE A 5 -20.75 -8.83 -9.76
C ILE A 5 -19.33 -9.16 -10.20
N ASN A 6 -19.13 -9.41 -11.50
CA ASN A 6 -17.79 -9.68 -12.05
C ASN A 6 -16.84 -8.48 -11.89
N LYS A 7 -17.35 -7.24 -12.00
CA LYS A 7 -16.56 -6.03 -11.77
C LYS A 7 -16.13 -5.89 -10.31
N ILE A 8 -17.03 -6.18 -9.36
CA ILE A 8 -16.72 -6.14 -7.93
C ILE A 8 -15.66 -7.19 -7.59
N ILE A 9 -15.82 -8.42 -8.06
CA ILE A 9 -14.85 -9.51 -7.86
C ILE A 9 -13.48 -9.14 -8.44
N ALA A 10 -13.45 -8.54 -9.64
CA ALA A 10 -12.20 -8.11 -10.27
C ALA A 10 -11.45 -7.03 -9.49
N VAL A 11 -12.17 -6.06 -8.90
CA VAL A 11 -11.57 -5.03 -8.05
C VAL A 11 -11.03 -5.65 -6.76
N ILE A 12 -11.81 -6.50 -6.09
CA ILE A 12 -11.37 -7.18 -4.86
C ILE A 12 -10.13 -8.04 -5.13
N ALA A 13 -10.13 -8.81 -6.21
CA ALA A 13 -8.99 -9.64 -6.59
C ALA A 13 -7.75 -8.79 -6.92
N GLY A 14 -7.92 -7.69 -7.65
CA GLY A 14 -6.82 -6.76 -7.96
C GLY A 14 -6.24 -6.11 -6.71
N VAL A 15 -7.08 -5.62 -5.80
CA VAL A 15 -6.65 -5.05 -4.52
C VAL A 15 -5.92 -6.10 -3.68
N ALA A 16 -6.46 -7.32 -3.56
CA ALA A 16 -5.83 -8.38 -2.80
C ALA A 16 -4.42 -8.70 -3.32
N ILE A 17 -4.26 -8.86 -4.64
CA ILE A 17 -2.94 -9.13 -5.24
C ILE A 17 -2.00 -7.94 -5.06
N GLY A 18 -2.48 -6.71 -5.23
CA GLY A 18 -1.68 -5.50 -4.99
C GLY A 18 -1.17 -5.41 -3.56
N VAL A 19 -2.04 -5.67 -2.58
CA VAL A 19 -1.69 -5.69 -1.14
C VAL A 19 -0.73 -6.83 -0.82
N MET A 20 -0.92 -8.02 -1.38
CA MET A 20 0.00 -9.15 -1.19
C MET A 20 1.40 -8.82 -1.71
N LEU A 21 1.50 -8.22 -2.91
CA LEU A 21 2.77 -7.80 -3.47
C LEU A 21 3.44 -6.73 -2.61
N MET A 22 2.69 -5.73 -2.16
CA MET A 22 3.21 -4.68 -1.27
C MET A 22 3.79 -5.27 0.02
N ASN A 23 3.05 -6.18 0.65
CA ASN A 23 3.52 -6.85 1.87
C ASN A 23 4.75 -7.71 1.59
N ALA A 24 4.78 -8.47 0.49
CA ALA A 24 5.95 -9.25 0.13
C ALA A 24 7.21 -8.36 -0.02
N ILE A 25 7.12 -7.25 -0.76
CA ILE A 25 8.24 -6.32 -0.92
C ILE A 25 8.68 -5.72 0.42
N GLN A 26 7.73 -5.35 1.28
CA GLN A 26 8.04 -4.75 2.59
C GLN A 26 8.60 -5.77 3.57
N THR A 27 8.16 -7.03 3.55
CA THR A 27 8.70 -8.11 4.38
C THR A 27 10.15 -8.42 4.02
N PHE A 28 10.51 -8.40 2.74
CA PHE A 28 11.89 -8.60 2.30
C PHE A 28 12.74 -7.32 2.30
N SER A 29 12.20 -6.21 2.80
CA SER A 29 12.95 -4.96 2.95
C SER A 29 14.12 -5.15 3.93
N PRO A 30 15.31 -4.58 3.66
CA PRO A 30 16.40 -4.54 4.63
C PRO A 30 16.08 -3.64 5.85
N PHE A 31 15.04 -2.82 5.76
CA PHE A 31 14.58 -1.95 6.84
C PHE A 31 13.44 -2.61 7.60
N GLN A 32 13.79 -3.44 8.59
CA GLN A 32 12.83 -4.09 9.48
C GLN A 32 12.83 -3.45 10.87
N PRO A 33 11.69 -3.47 11.57
CA PRO A 33 11.61 -3.00 12.95
C PRO A 33 12.53 -3.85 13.86
N PRO A 34 13.12 -3.25 14.90
CA PRO A 34 13.92 -3.97 15.88
C PRO A 34 13.06 -4.98 16.65
N PRO A 35 13.66 -6.06 17.19
CA PRO A 35 12.95 -7.01 18.03
C PRO A 35 12.22 -6.32 19.19
N GLY A 36 10.94 -6.65 19.40
CA GLY A 36 10.12 -6.07 20.47
C GLY A 36 9.45 -4.73 20.14
N VAL A 37 9.63 -4.22 18.92
CA VAL A 37 8.93 -3.04 18.41
C VAL A 37 7.87 -3.49 17.41
N ASP A 38 6.60 -3.40 17.79
CA ASP A 38 5.48 -3.81 16.94
C ASP A 38 4.62 -2.61 16.52
N TYR A 39 4.00 -2.70 15.35
CA TYR A 39 3.10 -1.67 14.83
C TYR A 39 1.72 -1.74 15.50
N THR A 40 1.36 -2.90 16.06
CA THR A 40 0.04 -3.19 16.63
C THR A 40 -0.21 -2.47 17.94
N SER A 41 0.84 -2.13 18.69
CA SER A 41 0.72 -1.48 20.00
C SER A 41 0.69 0.05 19.94
N GLY A 42 0.88 0.66 18.76
CA GLY A 42 0.90 2.13 18.63
C GLY A 42 2.02 2.79 19.46
N ASP A 43 3.01 1.98 19.84
CA ASP A 43 3.98 2.32 20.87
C ASP A 43 4.93 3.43 20.38
N PRO A 44 5.26 4.41 21.23
CA PRO A 44 6.22 5.46 20.90
C PRO A 44 7.55 4.94 20.30
N PRO A 45 8.11 3.80 20.74
CA PRO A 45 9.25 3.13 20.09
C PRO A 45 9.09 2.87 18.59
N TYR A 46 7.92 2.45 18.11
CA TYR A 46 7.68 2.17 16.70
C TYR A 46 7.75 3.43 15.87
N LEU A 47 7.12 4.51 16.34
CA LEU A 47 7.15 5.81 15.67
C LEU A 47 8.56 6.41 15.65
N GLN A 48 9.35 6.23 16.72
CA GLN A 48 10.75 6.68 16.75
C GLN A 48 11.62 5.91 15.75
N TRP A 49 11.42 4.60 15.63
CA TRP A 49 12.09 3.79 14.62
C TRP A 49 11.74 4.25 13.20
N VAL A 50 10.45 4.44 12.89
CA VAL A 50 10.01 4.94 11.57
C VAL A 50 10.65 6.29 11.24
N ARG A 51 10.76 7.19 12.23
CA ARG A 51 11.39 8.52 12.05
C ARG A 51 12.91 8.45 11.83
N ALA A 52 13.57 7.41 12.32
CA ALA A 52 14.99 7.20 12.13
C ALA A 52 15.33 6.56 10.77
N LEU A 53 14.34 6.17 9.97
CA LEU A 53 14.56 5.52 8.69
C LEU A 53 15.15 6.50 7.67
N PRO A 54 16.17 6.08 6.89
CA PRO A 54 16.73 6.89 5.82
C PRO A 54 15.74 6.99 4.64
N ASP A 55 15.89 8.02 3.80
CA ASP A 55 15.06 8.24 2.60
C ASP A 55 14.95 7.02 1.68
N LYS A 56 15.99 6.18 1.65
CA LYS A 56 16.02 4.92 0.89
C LYS A 56 14.91 3.94 1.33
N ALA A 57 14.55 3.93 2.61
CA ALA A 57 13.46 3.09 3.11
C ALA A 57 12.10 3.57 2.56
N TRP A 58 11.90 4.88 2.49
CA TRP A 58 10.69 5.48 1.92
C TRP A 58 10.56 5.21 0.41
N MET A 59 11.67 5.16 -0.32
CA MET A 59 11.66 4.75 -1.73
C MET A 59 11.17 3.32 -1.93
N ILE A 60 11.51 2.39 -1.02
CA ILE A 60 11.02 0.99 -1.07
C ILE A 60 9.51 0.96 -0.82
N VAL A 61 9.02 1.74 0.15
CA VAL A 61 7.59 1.84 0.44
C VAL A 61 6.83 2.39 -0.77
N LEU A 62 7.27 3.51 -1.34
CA LEU A 62 6.68 4.10 -2.54
C LEU A 62 6.76 3.16 -3.75
N GLY A 63 7.90 2.51 -3.96
CA GLY A 63 8.08 1.51 -5.02
C GLY A 63 7.15 0.31 -4.86
N SER A 64 6.95 -0.17 -3.63
CA SER A 64 6.03 -1.26 -3.33
C SER A 64 4.58 -0.87 -3.62
N MET A 65 4.19 0.36 -3.29
CA MET A 65 2.85 0.90 -3.56
C MET A 65 2.60 1.05 -5.06
N LEU A 66 3.59 1.58 -5.79
CA LEU A 66 3.53 1.69 -7.25
C LEU A 66 3.39 0.29 -7.87
N ALA A 67 4.25 -0.66 -7.50
CA ALA A 67 4.21 -2.02 -8.01
C ALA A 67 2.87 -2.72 -7.69
N GLY A 68 2.36 -2.57 -6.47
CA GLY A 68 1.06 -3.07 -6.04
C GLY A 68 -0.09 -2.49 -6.85
N SER A 69 -0.07 -1.17 -7.12
CA SER A 69 -1.09 -0.49 -7.91
C SER A 69 -1.10 -0.93 -9.38
N LEU A 70 0.08 -1.12 -9.97
CA LEU A 70 0.25 -1.58 -11.35
C LEU A 70 -0.21 -3.04 -11.49
N LEU A 71 0.22 -3.91 -10.59
CA LEU A 71 -0.16 -5.33 -10.63
C LEU A 71 -1.66 -5.51 -10.31
N GLY A 72 -2.18 -4.79 -9.32
CA GLY A 72 -3.60 -4.83 -8.98
C GLY A 72 -4.49 -4.34 -10.12
N GLY A 73 -4.11 -3.22 -10.76
CA GLY A 73 -4.79 -2.72 -11.95
C GLY A 73 -4.73 -3.70 -13.13
N PHE A 74 -3.57 -4.34 -13.35
CA PHE A 74 -3.40 -5.37 -14.38
C PHE A 74 -4.32 -6.58 -14.15
N VAL A 75 -4.41 -7.07 -12.91
CA VAL A 75 -5.28 -8.18 -12.53
C VAL A 75 -6.75 -7.81 -12.72
N THR A 76 -7.17 -6.62 -12.27
CA THR A 76 -8.56 -6.15 -12.47
C THR A 76 -8.91 -6.11 -13.96
N ASN A 77 -7.99 -5.61 -14.80
CA ASN A 77 -8.18 -5.53 -16.26
C ASN A 77 -8.19 -6.92 -16.94
N LYS A 78 -7.52 -7.93 -16.38
CA LYS A 78 -7.59 -9.31 -16.88
C LYS A 78 -8.93 -9.99 -16.62
N ILE A 79 -9.62 -9.62 -15.55
CA ILE A 79 -10.88 -10.25 -15.12
C ILE A 79 -12.10 -9.52 -15.69
N THR A 80 -11.99 -8.22 -15.93
CA THR A 80 -13.09 -7.43 -16.51
C THR A 80 -12.98 -7.32 -18.04
N PRO A 81 -14.12 -7.30 -18.78
CA PRO A 81 -14.13 -6.89 -20.18
C PRO A 81 -13.55 -5.47 -20.30
N PRO A 82 -12.95 -5.10 -21.45
CA PRO A 82 -12.24 -3.83 -21.62
C PRO A 82 -13.12 -2.65 -21.22
N ALA A 83 -12.89 -2.16 -20.00
CA ALA A 83 -13.58 -1.03 -19.40
C ALA A 83 -12.49 -0.22 -18.70
N ASN A 84 -12.40 1.07 -19.03
CA ASN A 84 -11.30 1.92 -18.59
C ASN A 84 -11.37 2.31 -17.09
N PHE A 85 -12.55 2.19 -16.46
CA PHE A 85 -12.80 2.68 -15.10
C PHE A 85 -12.36 1.74 -13.96
N PRO A 86 -12.57 0.41 -14.01
CA PRO A 86 -12.22 -0.49 -12.91
C PRO A 86 -10.72 -0.52 -12.55
N PRO A 87 -9.76 -0.55 -13.50
CA PRO A 87 -8.33 -0.57 -13.17
C PRO A 87 -7.86 0.73 -12.51
N LEU A 88 -8.43 1.86 -12.93
CA LEU A 88 -8.15 3.19 -12.35
C LEU A 88 -8.62 3.25 -10.89
N ILE A 89 -9.80 2.68 -10.59
CA ILE A 89 -10.33 2.58 -9.23
C ILE A 89 -9.43 1.69 -8.37
N THR A 90 -8.98 0.53 -8.88
CA THR A 90 -8.04 -0.34 -8.16
C THR A 90 -6.73 0.37 -7.84
N GLY A 91 -6.13 1.05 -8.82
CA GLY A 91 -4.92 1.84 -8.61
C GLY A 91 -5.13 2.99 -7.62
N PHE A 92 -6.27 3.69 -7.71
CA PHE A 92 -6.62 4.78 -6.81
C PHE A 92 -6.87 4.31 -5.38
N VAL A 93 -7.53 3.16 -5.18
CA VAL A 93 -7.74 2.57 -3.84
C VAL A 93 -6.41 2.19 -3.21
N ILE A 94 -5.49 1.59 -3.96
CA ILE A 94 -4.15 1.23 -3.47
C ILE A 94 -3.32 2.47 -3.16
N LEU A 95 -3.38 3.50 -4.03
CA LEU A 95 -2.70 4.78 -3.80
C LEU A 95 -3.29 5.50 -2.57
N PHE A 96 -4.62 5.54 -2.43
CA PHE A 96 -5.30 6.12 -1.30
C PHE A 96 -4.95 5.39 0.00
N PHE A 97 -4.93 4.05 -0.01
CA PHE A 97 -4.41 3.27 1.11
C PHE A 97 -2.94 3.61 1.41
N GLY A 98 -2.13 3.81 0.38
CA GLY A 98 -0.74 4.22 0.53
C GLY A 98 -0.57 5.61 1.16
N ILE A 99 -1.39 6.57 0.75
CA ILE A 99 -1.42 7.94 1.29
C ILE A 99 -1.94 7.93 2.74
N VAL A 100 -3.04 7.22 3.02
CA VAL A 100 -3.55 7.07 4.39
C VAL A 100 -2.51 6.38 5.25
N ARG A 101 -1.81 5.37 4.74
CA ARG A 101 -0.70 4.72 5.42
C ARG A 101 0.40 5.73 5.71
N TYR A 102 0.84 6.50 4.72
CA TYR A 102 1.86 7.53 4.89
C TYR A 102 1.45 8.63 5.89
N LEU A 103 0.19 9.08 5.86
CA LEU A 103 -0.34 10.11 6.77
C LEU A 103 -0.59 9.60 8.18
N ALA A 104 -1.06 8.35 8.33
CA ALA A 104 -1.27 7.70 9.62
C ALA A 104 0.06 7.29 10.28
N PHE A 105 1.08 6.95 9.48
CA PHE A 105 2.44 6.72 9.92
C PHE A 105 3.25 8.01 9.83
N ALA A 106 3.00 8.96 10.73
CA ALA A 106 3.84 10.14 11.00
C ALA A 106 4.68 10.63 9.79
N SER A 107 4.02 11.06 8.71
CA SER A 107 4.64 11.88 7.67
C SER A 107 5.15 13.20 8.28
N PRO A 108 6.14 13.87 7.67
CA PRO A 108 7.30 14.39 8.38
C PRO A 108 6.95 15.51 9.37
N ALA A 109 7.83 15.71 10.33
CA ALA A 109 7.76 16.67 11.43
C ALA A 109 7.52 18.16 11.06
N TRP A 110 7.21 18.50 9.81
CA TRP A 110 6.84 19.85 9.38
C TRP A 110 5.33 20.13 9.39
N MET A 111 4.45 19.14 9.60
CA MET A 111 2.98 19.39 9.68
C MET A 111 2.37 19.28 11.10
N THR A 112 3.13 18.86 12.12
CA THR A 112 2.56 18.64 13.45
C THR A 112 3.17 19.45 14.59
N TYR A 113 4.19 20.29 14.37
CA TYR A 113 4.68 21.21 15.39
C TYR A 113 5.17 22.54 14.80
N ALA A 114 4.39 23.60 15.02
CA ALA A 114 4.91 24.88 15.49
C ALA A 114 5.08 24.79 17.02
#